data_AF-P96467-F1
#
_entry.id   AF-P96467-F1
#
_cell.length_a   1.000
_cell.length_b   1.000
_cell.length_c   1.000
_cell.angle_alpha   90.00
_cell.angle_beta   90.00
_cell.angle_gamma   90.00
#
_symmetry.space_group_name_H-M   'P 1'
#
loop_
_entity.id
_entity.type
_entity.pdbx_description
1 polymer ?
#
loop_
_entity_poly.entity_id
_entity_poly.type
_entity_poly.pdbx_seq_one_letter_code
_entity_poly.pdbx_strand_id
1 'polypeptide(L)'
;MKAANKALKSYSNLSDWKLVSASTGAMTTALDQAYKNKKDIVVAAWSPHWMFAKYKLKYLKDSKKDFGSIESIHSITRKGLKKDIPKANKIIDKFNWTQKDMEAVMLDINNGMSPEKAAKKWIKEHPKKVASWTSNK
;
A
#
# COMPACT_ATOMS: atom_id res chain seq x y z
N MET A 1 -11.26 -9.10 1.79
CA MET A 1 -11.89 -10.39 2.14
C MET A 1 -12.50 -11.13 0.94
N LYS A 2 -13.23 -10.49 0.02
CA LYS A 2 -13.88 -11.17 -1.13
C LYS A 2 -12.91 -11.98 -2.00
N ALA A 3 -11.76 -11.41 -2.38
CA ALA A 3 -10.74 -12.11 -3.18
C ALA A 3 -10.19 -13.37 -2.48
N ALA A 4 -9.82 -13.26 -1.20
CA ALA A 4 -9.35 -14.40 -0.41
C ALA A 4 -10.40 -15.52 -0.30
N ASN A 5 -11.66 -15.18 -0.06
CA ASN A 5 -12.76 -16.16 -0.06
C ASN A 5 -12.97 -16.82 -1.42
N LYS A 6 -12.77 -16.09 -2.52
CA LYS A 6 -12.83 -16.64 -3.88
C LYS A 6 -11.68 -17.65 -4.08
N ALA A 7 -10.45 -17.27 -3.72
CA ALA A 7 -9.28 -18.13 -3.84
C ALA A 7 -9.43 -19.44 -3.04
N LEU A 8 -9.95 -19.39 -1.81
CA LEU A 8 -10.21 -20.61 -1.03
C LEU A 8 -11.15 -21.61 -1.72
N LYS A 9 -12.09 -21.11 -2.54
CA LYS A 9 -13.02 -21.95 -3.31
C LYS A 9 -12.41 -22.42 -4.63
N SER A 10 -11.65 -21.56 -5.30
CA SER A 10 -11.09 -21.86 -6.62
C SER A 10 -9.90 -22.82 -6.54
N TYR A 11 -9.09 -22.75 -5.49
CA TYR A 11 -7.86 -23.55 -5.37
C TYR A 11 -8.11 -24.78 -4.50
N SER A 12 -8.12 -25.97 -5.09
CA SER A 12 -8.41 -27.22 -4.38
C SER A 12 -7.41 -27.51 -3.26
N ASN A 13 -6.14 -27.10 -3.41
CA ASN A 13 -5.12 -27.25 -2.36
C ASN A 13 -5.33 -26.31 -1.16
N LEU A 14 -6.35 -25.44 -1.19
CA LEU A 14 -6.75 -24.59 -0.09
C LEU A 14 -8.10 -25.02 0.54
N SER A 15 -8.66 -26.18 0.15
CA SER A 15 -10.00 -26.62 0.60
C SER A 15 -10.15 -26.68 2.12
N ASP A 16 -9.08 -27.04 2.82
CA ASP A 16 -9.08 -27.21 4.28
C ASP A 16 -8.67 -25.94 5.02
N TRP A 17 -8.34 -24.87 4.29
CA TRP A 17 -7.93 -23.60 4.87
C TRP A 17 -9.13 -22.76 5.29
N LYS A 18 -8.97 -22.02 6.40
CA LYS A 18 -9.99 -21.10 6.89
C LYS A 18 -9.49 -19.67 6.83
N LEU A 19 -10.32 -18.78 6.30
CA LEU A 19 -10.07 -17.34 6.37
C LEU A 19 -10.53 -16.81 7.73
N VAL A 20 -9.60 -16.33 8.54
CA VAL A 20 -9.91 -15.67 9.81
C VAL A 20 -10.14 -14.18 9.55
N SER A 21 -11.36 -13.71 9.79
CA SER A 21 -11.70 -12.29 9.72
C SER A 21 -11.10 -11.54 10.90
N ALA A 22 -10.28 -10.53 10.62
CA ALA A 22 -9.64 -9.70 11.63
C ALA A 22 -9.45 -8.26 11.14
N SER A 23 -9.04 -7.36 12.03
CA SER A 23 -8.62 -6.01 11.67
C SER A 23 -7.22 -6.00 11.05
N THR A 24 -6.87 -4.94 10.32
CA THR A 24 -5.50 -4.74 9.81
C THR A 24 -4.46 -4.80 10.94
N GLY A 25 -4.73 -4.17 12.09
CA GLY A 25 -3.81 -4.16 13.23
C GLY A 25 -3.63 -5.55 13.85
N ALA A 26 -4.69 -6.35 13.94
CA ALA A 26 -4.60 -7.73 14.42
C ALA A 26 -3.79 -8.60 13.44
N MET A 27 -4.04 -8.48 12.13
CA MET A 27 -3.30 -9.20 11.09
C MET A 27 -1.79 -8.87 11.13
N THR A 28 -1.43 -7.58 11.23
CA THR A 28 -0.02 -7.17 11.25
C THR A 28 0.69 -7.55 12.56
N THR A 29 -0.04 -7.61 13.67
CA THR A 29 0.49 -8.13 14.96
C THR A 29 0.78 -9.62 14.87
N ALA A 30 -0.15 -10.41 14.33
CA ALA A 30 0.05 -11.84 14.11
C ALA A 30 1.24 -12.11 13.16
N LEU A 31 1.36 -11.30 12.10
CA LEU A 31 2.51 -11.36 11.19
C LEU A 31 3.83 -11.06 11.90
N ASP A 32 3.91 -9.99 12.71
CA ASP A 32 5.12 -9.64 13.47
C ASP A 32 5.53 -10.77 14.43
N GLN A 33 4.56 -11.34 15.16
CA GLN A 33 4.81 -12.46 16.08
C GLN A 33 5.30 -13.72 15.35
N ALA A 34 4.65 -14.09 14.24
CA ALA A 34 5.06 -15.24 13.45
C ALA A 34 6.47 -15.03 12.86
N TYR A 35 6.74 -13.84 12.33
CA TYR A 35 8.04 -13.50 11.75
C TYR A 35 9.18 -13.57 12.78
N LYS A 36 8.98 -12.98 13.97
CA LYS A 36 9.97 -13.03 15.08
C LYS A 36 10.23 -14.46 15.55
N ASN A 37 9.18 -15.28 15.60
CA ASN A 37 9.26 -16.66 16.06
C ASN A 37 9.63 -17.65 14.94
N LYS A 38 9.93 -17.17 13.72
CA LYS A 38 10.21 -18.00 12.54
C LYS A 38 9.13 -19.06 12.27
N LYS A 39 7.86 -18.69 12.49
CA LYS A 39 6.70 -19.53 12.22
C LYS A 39 6.09 -19.18 10.86
N ASP A 40 5.58 -20.19 10.18
CA ASP A 40 4.87 -19.98 8.92
C ASP A 40 3.57 -19.21 9.15
N ILE A 41 3.30 -18.26 8.27
CA ILE A 41 2.06 -17.50 8.25
C ILE A 41 1.70 -17.11 6.82
N VAL A 42 0.41 -17.17 6.49
CA VAL A 42 -0.16 -16.64 5.25
C VAL A 42 -1.17 -15.57 5.63
N VAL A 43 -1.03 -14.39 5.02
CA VAL A 43 -1.93 -13.26 5.26
C VAL A 43 -2.48 -12.74 3.94
N ALA A 44 -3.71 -12.24 3.96
CA ALA A 44 -4.28 -11.50 2.84
C ALA A 44 -3.70 -10.07 2.84
N ALA A 45 -2.58 -9.89 2.13
CA ALA A 45 -1.84 -8.63 2.05
C ALA A 45 -2.17 -7.83 0.77
N TRP A 46 -1.76 -6.57 0.74
CA TRP A 46 -1.82 -5.69 -0.42
C TRP A 46 -0.60 -4.76 -0.44
N SER A 47 -0.30 -4.21 -1.62
CA SER A 47 0.77 -3.23 -1.84
C SER A 47 0.18 -1.95 -2.43
N PRO A 48 0.70 -0.76 -2.06
CA PRO A 48 1.76 -0.50 -1.07
C PRO A 48 1.32 -0.76 0.38
N HIS A 49 2.24 -1.27 1.21
CA HIS A 49 2.05 -1.35 2.66
C HIS A 49 3.40 -1.43 3.41
N TRP A 50 3.52 -0.80 4.58
CA TRP A 50 4.78 -0.74 5.36
C TRP A 50 5.38 -2.11 5.70
N MET A 51 4.55 -3.16 5.75
CA MET A 51 4.99 -4.52 6.05
C MET A 51 6.01 -5.06 5.03
N PHE A 52 5.94 -4.61 3.78
CA PHE A 52 6.91 -4.99 2.73
C PHE A 52 8.24 -4.25 2.87
N ALA A 53 8.25 -3.06 3.48
CA ALA A 53 9.49 -2.37 3.84
C ALA A 53 10.13 -2.95 5.12
N LYS A 54 9.31 -3.42 6.07
CA LYS A 54 9.80 -3.97 7.35
C LYS A 54 10.25 -5.42 7.27
N TYR A 55 9.53 -6.27 6.53
CA TYR A 55 9.76 -7.72 6.51
C TYR A 55 10.08 -8.23 5.11
N LYS A 56 10.80 -9.35 5.03
CA LYS A 56 11.03 -10.09 3.78
C LYS A 56 9.82 -10.94 3.41
N LEU A 57 8.79 -10.32 2.85
CA LEU A 57 7.57 -11.00 2.39
C LEU A 57 7.64 -11.29 0.88
N LYS A 58 6.86 -12.27 0.44
CA LYS A 58 6.67 -12.57 -0.99
C LYS A 58 5.19 -12.80 -1.28
N TYR A 59 4.75 -12.39 -2.46
CA TYR A 59 3.45 -12.81 -2.98
C TYR A 59 3.52 -14.26 -3.45
N LEU A 60 2.43 -15.00 -3.22
CA LEU A 60 2.23 -16.33 -3.81
C LEU A 60 1.67 -16.18 -5.22
N LYS A 61 2.03 -17.10 -6.12
CA LYS A 61 1.54 -17.09 -7.51
C LYS A 61 0.04 -17.36 -7.54
N ASP A 62 -0.71 -16.45 -8.15
CA ASP A 62 -2.15 -16.58 -8.36
C ASP A 62 -2.45 -16.95 -9.84
N SER A 63 -2.37 -18.24 -10.17
CA SER A 63 -2.59 -18.74 -11.54
C SER A 63 -4.01 -18.51 -12.08
N LYS A 64 -5.01 -18.47 -11.20
CA LYS A 64 -6.43 -18.20 -11.49
C LYS A 64 -6.80 -16.72 -11.46
N LYS A 65 -5.88 -15.84 -11.05
CA LYS A 65 -6.06 -14.38 -10.96
C LYS A 65 -7.26 -13.98 -10.09
N ASP A 66 -7.52 -14.71 -9.01
CA ASP A 66 -8.61 -14.43 -8.08
C ASP A 66 -8.40 -13.15 -7.25
N PHE A 67 -7.15 -12.74 -7.06
CA PHE A 67 -6.76 -11.47 -6.43
C PHE A 67 -6.63 -10.33 -7.44
N GLY A 68 -6.92 -10.57 -8.72
CA GLY A 68 -6.82 -9.57 -9.78
C GLY A 68 -5.44 -9.51 -10.43
N SER A 69 -5.21 -8.46 -11.21
CA SER A 69 -3.93 -8.13 -11.83
C SER A 69 -3.29 -6.95 -11.13
N ILE A 70 -2.15 -6.47 -11.64
CA ILE A 70 -1.54 -5.21 -11.17
C ILE A 70 -2.59 -4.10 -11.29
N GLU A 71 -2.90 -3.46 -10.16
CA GLU A 71 -3.78 -2.30 -10.06
C GLU A 71 -2.96 -1.01 -9.99
N SER A 72 -3.61 0.13 -10.18
CA SER A 72 -2.97 1.45 -10.11
C SER A 72 -3.75 2.38 -9.20
N ILE A 73 -3.03 3.23 -8.47
CA ILE A 73 -3.63 4.28 -7.63
C ILE A 73 -3.80 5.52 -8.50
N HIS A 74 -5.03 6.03 -8.58
CA HIS A 74 -5.37 7.20 -9.37
C HIS A 74 -5.78 8.38 -8.49
N SER A 75 -5.26 9.56 -8.81
CA SER A 75 -5.74 10.83 -8.27
C SER A 75 -7.04 11.22 -8.97
N ILE A 76 -8.10 11.47 -8.21
CA ILE A 76 -9.39 11.95 -8.73
C ILE A 76 -9.74 13.32 -8.16
N THR A 77 -10.31 14.19 -9.00
CA THR A 77 -10.72 15.54 -8.61
C THR A 77 -12.21 15.75 -8.87
N ARG A 78 -12.86 16.61 -8.07
CA ARG A 78 -14.24 17.01 -8.36
C ARG A 78 -14.35 17.72 -9.73
N LYS A 79 -15.53 17.62 -10.35
CA LYS A 79 -15.84 18.40 -11.55
C LYS A 79 -15.67 19.91 -11.26
N GLY A 80 -15.12 20.64 -12.22
CA GLY A 80 -14.88 22.09 -12.11
C GLY A 80 -13.57 22.49 -11.44
N LEU A 81 -12.86 21.60 -10.73
CA LEU A 81 -11.63 21.97 -10.01
C LEU A 81 -10.57 22.63 -10.91
N LYS A 82 -10.43 22.16 -12.15
CA LYS A 82 -9.52 22.75 -13.14
C LYS A 82 -9.81 24.22 -13.44
N LYS A 83 -11.10 24.63 -13.39
CA LYS A 83 -11.52 26.02 -13.59
C LYS A 83 -11.39 26.83 -12.31
N ASP A 84 -11.85 26.27 -11.20
CA ASP A 84 -11.94 26.98 -9.91
C ASP A 84 -10.56 27.18 -9.27
N ILE A 85 -9.70 26.16 -9.32
CA ILE A 85 -8.38 26.13 -8.67
C ILE A 85 -7.33 25.49 -9.61
N PRO A 86 -6.97 26.16 -10.72
CA PRO A 86 -6.08 25.60 -11.74
C PRO A 86 -4.69 25.20 -11.21
N LYS A 87 -4.17 25.96 -10.23
CA LYS A 87 -2.87 25.67 -9.60
C LYS A 87 -2.88 24.35 -8.83
N ALA A 88 -3.90 24.11 -8.01
CA ALA A 88 -4.03 22.84 -7.27
C ALA A 88 -4.28 21.67 -8.22
N ASN A 89 -5.11 21.87 -9.26
CA ASN A 89 -5.34 20.85 -10.28
C ASN A 89 -4.03 20.43 -10.96
N LYS A 90 -3.15 21.37 -11.31
CA LYS A 90 -1.84 21.06 -11.93
C LYS A 90 -0.94 20.23 -11.01
N ILE A 91 -0.95 20.49 -9.71
CA ILE A 91 -0.18 19.69 -8.74
C ILE A 91 -0.74 18.27 -8.64
N ILE A 92 -2.06 18.13 -8.50
CA ILE A 92 -2.73 16.83 -8.39
C ILE A 92 -2.53 16.00 -9.67
N ASP A 93 -2.60 16.64 -10.84
CA ASP A 93 -2.40 16.02 -12.15
C ASP A 93 -0.96 15.54 -12.36
N LYS A 94 0.04 16.31 -11.89
CA LYS A 94 1.46 15.93 -11.96
C LYS A 94 1.88 14.94 -10.86
N PHE A 95 1.11 14.82 -9.78
CA PHE A 95 1.46 14.02 -8.62
C PHE A 95 1.65 12.55 -9.01
N ASN A 96 2.87 12.06 -8.83
CA ASN A 96 3.21 10.66 -9.02
C ASN A 96 4.36 10.32 -8.09
N TRP A 97 4.32 9.17 -7.44
CA TRP A 97 5.38 8.69 -6.57
C TRP A 97 5.36 7.17 -6.54
N THR A 98 6.47 6.57 -6.10
CA THR A 98 6.67 5.13 -6.24
C THR A 98 6.09 4.35 -5.07
N GLN A 99 5.88 3.05 -5.26
CA GLN A 99 5.50 2.15 -4.18
C GLN A 99 6.51 2.19 -3.01
N LYS A 100 7.81 2.28 -3.31
CA LYS A 100 8.87 2.37 -2.30
C LYS A 100 8.75 3.65 -1.46
N ASP A 101 8.43 4.78 -2.10
CA ASP A 101 8.22 6.04 -1.40
C ASP A 101 7.04 5.94 -0.42
N MET A 102 5.93 5.37 -0.88
CA MET A 102 4.74 5.11 -0.06
C MET A 102 5.05 4.22 1.15
N GLU A 103 5.72 3.09 0.92
CA GLU A 103 6.04 2.11 1.96
C GLU A 103 7.01 2.67 3.00
N ALA A 104 7.99 3.48 2.59
CA ALA A 104 8.92 4.14 3.50
C ALA A 104 8.21 5.16 4.41
N VAL A 105 7.35 6.01 3.86
CA VAL A 105 6.55 6.97 4.64
C VAL A 105 5.60 6.25 5.59
N MET A 106 4.93 5.19 5.13
CA MET A 106 4.06 4.37 6.00
C MET A 106 4.86 3.69 7.12
N LEU A 107 6.10 3.27 6.87
CA LEU A 107 6.96 2.67 7.87
C LEU A 107 7.39 3.69 8.95
N ASP A 108 7.76 4.90 8.56
CA ASP A 108 8.06 5.97 9.52
C ASP A 108 6.86 6.23 10.45
N ILE A 109 5.64 6.28 9.88
CA ILE A 109 4.41 6.44 10.65
C ILE A 109 4.19 5.26 11.59
N ASN A 110 4.35 4.03 11.09
CA ASN A 110 4.22 2.83 11.90
C ASN A 110 5.24 2.77 13.05
N ASN A 111 6.41 3.38 12.88
CA ASN A 111 7.44 3.49 13.92
C ASN A 111 7.19 4.64 14.92
N GLY A 112 6.03 5.31 14.84
CA GLY A 112 5.59 6.31 15.80
C GLY A 112 5.77 7.76 15.34
N MET A 113 6.22 8.00 14.10
CA MET A 113 6.26 9.36 13.56
C MET A 113 4.84 9.84 13.23
N SER A 114 4.53 11.13 13.46
CA SER A 114 3.27 11.68 12.98
C SER A 114 3.28 11.74 11.43
N PRO A 115 2.12 11.58 10.77
CA PRO A 115 2.03 11.67 9.30
C PRO A 115 2.64 12.96 8.73
N GLU A 116 2.44 14.09 9.40
CA GLU A 116 3.02 15.37 8.98
C GLU A 116 4.56 15.37 9.04
N LYS A 117 5.15 14.83 10.13
CA LYS A 117 6.60 14.74 10.26
C LYS A 117 7.18 13.79 9.20
N ALA A 118 6.52 12.67 8.93
CA ALA A 118 6.95 11.71 7.91
C ALA A 118 6.87 12.33 6.51
N ALA A 119 5.79 13.05 6.19
CA ALA A 119 5.67 13.78 4.93
C ALA A 119 6.77 14.85 4.77
N LYS A 120 7.03 15.66 5.80
CA LYS A 120 8.10 16.68 5.79
C LYS A 120 9.48 16.05 5.60
N LYS A 121 9.76 14.95 6.30
CA LYS A 121 11.00 14.18 6.15
C LYS A 121 11.17 13.71 4.70
N TRP A 122 10.15 13.05 4.15
CA TRP A 122 10.21 12.52 2.79
C TRP A 122 10.38 13.64 1.74
N ILE A 123 9.67 14.76 1.89
CA ILE A 123 9.81 15.94 1.00
C ILE A 123 11.24 16.48 1.03
N LYS A 124 11.86 16.57 2.20
CA LYS A 124 13.25 17.04 2.38
C LYS A 124 14.25 16.10 1.70
N GLU A 125 13.99 14.80 1.73
CA GLU A 125 14.83 13.77 1.11
C GLU A 125 14.62 13.67 -0.42
N HIS A 126 13.46 14.11 -0.92
CA HIS A 126 13.07 13.98 -2.34
C HIS A 126 12.77 15.34 -3.03
N PRO A 127 13.63 16.36 -2.92
CA PRO A 127 13.31 17.72 -3.40
C PRO A 127 13.08 17.77 -4.91
N LYS A 128 13.83 16.98 -5.69
CA LYS A 128 13.66 16.91 -7.16
C LYS A 128 12.30 16.35 -7.56
N LYS A 129 11.81 15.33 -6.83
CA LYS A 129 10.52 14.69 -7.12
C LYS A 129 9.38 15.66 -6.83
N VAL A 130 9.43 16.32 -5.66
CA VAL A 130 8.45 17.34 -5.25
C VAL A 130 8.46 18.52 -6.22
N ALA A 131 9.63 19.00 -6.62
CA ALA A 131 9.76 20.06 -7.61
C ALA A 131 9.09 19.71 -8.95
N SER A 132 9.07 18.44 -9.36
CA SER A 132 8.40 18.03 -10.59
C SER A 132 6.87 18.21 -10.54
N TRP A 133 6.27 18.16 -9.35
CA TRP A 133 4.84 18.38 -9.14
C TRP A 133 4.48 19.86 -8.99
N THR A 134 5.36 20.65 -8.35
CA THR A 134 5.08 22.03 -7.96
C THR A 134 5.67 23.09 -8.90
N SER A 135 6.61 22.72 -9.78
CA SER A 135 7.21 23.68 -10.70
C SER A 135 6.22 24.13 -11.78
N ASN A 136 6.16 25.45 -11.95
CA ASN A 136 5.25 26.14 -12.86
C ASN A 136 5.79 26.35 -14.28
N LYS A 137 6.80 25.58 -14.73
CA LYS A 137 7.04 25.50 -16.18
C LYS A 137 5.77 25.02 -16.88
#